data_AF-A0A4U8UQE4-F1
#
_entry.id   AF-A0A4U8UQE4-F1
#
_cell.length_a   1.000
_cell.length_b   1.000
_cell.length_c   1.000
_cell.angle_alpha   90.00
_cell.angle_beta   90.00
_cell.angle_gamma   90.00
#
_symmetry.space_group_name_H-M   'P 1'
#
loop_
_entity.id
_entity.type
_entity.pdbx_description
1 polymer ?
#
loop_
_entity_poly.entity_id
_entity_poly.type
_entity_poly.pdbx_seq_one_letter_code
_entity_poly.pdbx_strand_id
1 'polypeptide(L)'
;MRVFLLFLMAAATVVHAGLFSSQKPSKAVTVKGKLLCGNATVEGAKIKMFAVNSHKKTDVVATTQSVSSGEFYMDGNSVDRKHPDIFEPQIIVLHKCDVTSKKENYYRKFIVKIPETFVNHGRMGLRPYDIGTLNVQLKYPNEQQGKEEDL
;
A
#
# COMPACT_ATOMS: atom_id res chain seq x y z
N MET A 1 21.77 -54.66 32.30
CA MET A 1 21.80 -54.07 30.93
C MET A 1 20.40 -53.72 30.39
N ARG A 2 19.52 -53.11 31.21
CA ARG A 2 18.17 -52.66 30.79
C ARG A 2 17.77 -51.31 31.39
N VAL A 3 18.46 -50.84 32.42
CA VAL A 3 18.16 -49.57 33.12
C VAL A 3 18.89 -48.37 32.48
N PHE A 4 20.04 -48.58 31.84
CA PHE A 4 20.82 -47.51 31.19
C PHE A 4 20.18 -46.99 29.88
N LEU A 5 19.32 -47.79 29.24
CA LEU A 5 18.63 -47.41 27.99
C LEU A 5 17.44 -46.47 28.23
N LEU A 6 16.91 -46.40 29.46
CA LEU A 6 15.80 -45.50 29.78
C LEU A 6 16.25 -44.06 30.08
N PHE A 7 17.51 -43.84 30.45
CA PHE A 7 18.06 -42.49 30.64
C PHE A 7 18.44 -41.79 29.34
N LEU A 8 18.74 -42.53 28.27
CA LEU A 8 19.06 -41.95 26.95
C LEU A 8 17.82 -41.43 26.19
N MET A 9 16.63 -41.98 26.47
CA MET A 9 15.38 -41.50 25.85
C MET A 9 14.80 -40.27 26.56
N ALA A 10 15.14 -40.03 27.82
CA ALA A 10 14.71 -38.83 28.56
C ALA A 10 15.49 -37.55 28.16
N ALA A 11 16.66 -37.69 27.52
CA ALA A 11 17.44 -36.55 27.03
C ALA A 11 17.04 -36.09 25.61
N ALA A 12 16.19 -36.84 24.91
CA ALA A 12 15.84 -36.59 23.51
C ALA A 12 14.51 -35.83 23.30
N THR A 13 13.77 -35.47 24.35
CA THR A 13 12.46 -34.78 24.21
C THR A 13 12.50 -33.27 24.46
N VAL A 14 13.68 -32.65 24.59
CA VAL A 14 13.80 -31.18 24.69
C VAL A 14 14.32 -30.59 23.39
N VAL A 15 13.64 -30.87 22.28
CA VAL A 15 13.86 -30.14 21.03
C VAL A 15 12.50 -29.85 20.41
N HIS A 16 12.27 -28.59 20.04
CA HIS A 16 11.08 -27.99 19.40
C HIS A 16 10.11 -27.18 20.27
N ALA A 17 10.50 -26.74 21.47
CA ALA A 17 9.82 -25.61 22.12
C ALA A 17 10.55 -24.31 21.76
N GLY A 18 10.28 -23.71 20.59
CA GLY A 18 10.82 -22.39 20.28
C GLY A 18 10.98 -21.99 18.82
N LEU A 19 10.07 -22.38 17.92
CA LEU A 19 9.95 -21.75 16.60
C LEU A 19 8.58 -21.08 16.43
N PHE A 20 8.06 -20.47 17.49
CA PHE A 20 7.06 -19.42 17.30
C PHE A 20 7.85 -18.13 17.12
N SER A 21 8.21 -17.83 15.86
CA SER A 21 8.55 -16.47 15.50
C SER A 21 7.35 -15.62 15.88
N SER A 22 7.49 -14.77 16.91
CA SER A 22 6.52 -13.74 17.27
C SER A 22 6.50 -12.67 16.18
N GLN A 23 6.19 -13.07 14.94
CA GLN A 23 6.03 -12.17 13.83
C GLN A 23 4.76 -11.37 14.10
N LYS A 24 4.95 -10.08 14.36
CA LYS A 24 3.83 -9.18 14.58
C LYS A 24 2.85 -9.27 13.40
N PRO A 25 1.53 -9.27 13.65
CA PRO A 25 0.54 -9.48 12.60
C PRO A 25 0.63 -8.35 11.58
N SER A 26 0.73 -8.70 10.30
CA SER A 26 0.66 -7.72 9.21
C SER A 26 -0.74 -7.12 9.11
N LYS A 27 -0.82 -6.00 8.40
CA LYS A 27 -2.04 -5.27 8.08
C LYS A 27 -2.15 -5.11 6.58
N ALA A 28 -3.37 -4.99 6.09
CA ALA A 28 -3.66 -4.85 4.68
C ALA A 28 -4.89 -3.97 4.45
N VAL A 29 -4.94 -3.37 3.26
CA VAL A 29 -6.10 -2.62 2.76
C VAL A 29 -6.19 -2.78 1.24
N THR A 30 -7.41 -2.77 0.75
CA THR A 30 -7.73 -2.69 -0.67
C THR A 30 -8.32 -1.32 -0.94
N VAL A 31 -7.88 -0.65 -2.00
CA VAL A 31 -8.42 0.67 -2.38
C VAL A 31 -8.82 0.63 -3.85
N LYS A 32 -9.97 1.24 -4.16
CA LYS A 32 -10.42 1.45 -5.53
C LYS A 32 -11.00 2.84 -5.71
N GLY A 33 -11.07 3.30 -6.96
CA GLY A 33 -11.70 4.55 -7.32
C GLY A 33 -11.65 4.80 -8.81
N LYS A 34 -12.14 5.97 -9.22
CA LYS A 34 -12.16 6.42 -10.62
C LYS A 34 -11.68 7.86 -10.73
N LEU A 35 -10.90 8.16 -11.77
CA LEU A 35 -10.35 9.50 -12.01
C LEU A 35 -10.94 10.09 -13.30
N LEU A 36 -11.39 11.34 -13.20
CA LEU A 36 -11.87 12.15 -14.32
C LEU A 36 -11.05 13.43 -14.47
N CYS A 37 -11.01 13.98 -15.68
CA CYS A 37 -10.46 15.28 -16.01
C CYS A 37 -11.54 16.06 -16.76
N GLY A 38 -12.30 16.89 -16.05
CA GLY A 38 -13.54 17.45 -16.60
C GLY A 38 -14.53 16.32 -16.90
N ASN A 39 -14.86 16.12 -18.16
CA ASN A 39 -15.78 15.06 -18.62
C ASN A 39 -15.05 13.82 -19.19
N ALA A 40 -13.72 13.84 -19.28
CA ALA A 40 -12.93 12.73 -19.79
C ALA A 40 -12.45 11.82 -18.65
N THR A 41 -12.28 10.53 -18.93
CA THR A 41 -11.60 9.61 -18.01
C THR A 41 -10.09 9.84 -18.04
N VAL A 42 -9.42 9.62 -16.91
CA VAL A 42 -7.96 9.73 -16.84
C VAL A 42 -7.34 8.34 -16.90
N GLU A 43 -6.82 7.97 -18.07
CA GLU A 43 -6.02 6.76 -18.25
C GLU A 43 -4.55 7.02 -17.86
N GLY A 44 -3.89 6.01 -17.27
CA GLY A 44 -2.46 6.04 -16.99
C GLY A 44 -2.04 6.98 -15.85
N ALA A 45 -2.98 7.46 -15.02
CA ALA A 45 -2.60 8.11 -13.77
C ALA A 45 -1.89 7.08 -12.89
N LYS A 46 -0.80 7.47 -12.22
CA LYS A 46 -0.03 6.59 -11.34
C LYS A 46 -0.55 6.71 -9.92
N ILE A 47 -0.82 5.58 -9.29
CA ILE A 47 -1.26 5.53 -7.90
C ILE A 47 -0.25 4.72 -7.10
N LYS A 48 0.26 5.28 -6.01
CA LYS A 48 1.24 4.65 -5.12
C LYS A 48 0.71 4.61 -3.70
N MET A 49 0.66 3.43 -3.09
CA MET A 49 0.29 3.27 -1.68
C MET A 49 1.53 3.29 -0.81
N PHE A 50 1.52 4.13 0.21
CA PHE A 50 2.56 4.19 1.25
C PHE A 50 2.03 3.55 2.53
N ALA A 51 2.85 2.76 3.21
CA ALA A 51 2.50 2.13 4.48
C ALA A 51 2.33 3.13 5.64
N VAL A 52 3.04 4.26 5.58
CA VAL A 52 3.07 5.30 6.62
C VAL A 52 3.26 6.67 5.98
N ASN A 53 2.99 7.72 6.74
CA ASN A 53 3.18 9.10 6.30
C ASN A 53 4.65 9.56 6.37
N SER A 54 5.51 9.00 5.51
CA SER A 54 6.92 9.42 5.40
C SER A 54 7.30 9.98 4.03
N HIS A 55 6.50 9.68 3.00
CA HIS A 55 6.79 9.92 1.58
C HIS A 55 8.14 9.34 1.08
N LYS A 56 8.76 8.43 1.84
CA LYS A 56 9.99 7.74 1.44
C LYS A 56 9.67 6.62 0.46
N LYS A 57 10.46 6.49 -0.61
CA LYS A 57 10.31 5.41 -1.60
C LYS A 57 10.31 4.00 -0.97
N THR A 58 11.05 3.82 0.13
CA THR A 58 11.12 2.57 0.90
C THR A 58 9.80 2.17 1.58
N ASP A 59 8.85 3.10 1.68
CA ASP A 59 7.57 2.89 2.35
C ASP A 59 6.43 2.64 1.36
N VAL A 60 6.72 2.60 0.05
CA VAL A 60 5.76 2.18 -0.98
C VAL A 60 5.52 0.68 -0.84
N VAL A 61 4.25 0.29 -0.72
CA VAL A 61 3.82 -1.11 -0.58
C VAL A 61 3.04 -1.65 -1.77
N ALA A 62 2.50 -0.76 -2.59
CA ALA A 62 1.77 -1.13 -3.79
C ALA A 62 1.77 0.02 -4.79
N THR A 63 1.68 -0.31 -6.08
CA THR A 63 1.54 0.66 -7.16
C THR A 63 0.58 0.14 -8.21
N THR A 64 -0.22 1.03 -8.80
CA THR A 64 -1.09 0.70 -9.94
C THR A 64 -1.20 1.91 -10.87
N GLN A 65 -1.89 1.72 -11.99
CA GLN A 65 -2.28 2.81 -12.89
C GLN A 65 -3.78 2.75 -13.16
N SER A 66 -4.40 3.91 -13.37
CA SER A 66 -5.79 3.93 -13.84
C SER A 66 -5.87 3.39 -15.27
N VAL A 67 -6.90 2.60 -15.54
CA VAL A 67 -7.17 2.04 -16.88
C VAL A 67 -7.95 3.05 -17.73
N SER A 68 -8.29 2.70 -18.97
CA SER A 68 -9.01 3.57 -19.92
C SER A 68 -10.36 4.08 -19.41
N SER A 69 -11.05 3.31 -18.55
CA SER A 69 -12.29 3.74 -17.87
C SER A 69 -12.05 4.79 -16.77
N GLY A 70 -10.79 5.13 -16.48
CA GLY A 70 -10.35 5.97 -15.36
C GLY A 70 -10.30 5.23 -14.02
N GLU A 71 -10.72 3.97 -13.98
CA GLU A 71 -10.77 3.17 -12.75
C GLU A 71 -9.39 2.67 -12.36
N PHE A 72 -9.18 2.54 -11.05
CA PHE A 72 -8.01 1.86 -10.50
C PHE A 72 -8.43 0.98 -9.32
N TYR A 73 -7.65 -0.05 -9.09
CA TYR A 73 -7.82 -1.01 -8.00
C TYR A 73 -6.42 -1.43 -7.52
N MET A 74 -6.22 -1.50 -6.20
CA MET A 74 -4.91 -1.83 -5.64
C MET A 74 -5.02 -2.43 -4.23
N ASP A 75 -4.35 -3.56 -4.03
CA ASP A 75 -4.14 -4.19 -2.73
C ASP A 75 -2.76 -3.81 -2.19
N GLY A 76 -2.71 -3.35 -0.95
CA GLY A 76 -1.45 -3.08 -0.26
C GLY A 76 -1.43 -3.71 1.12
N ASN A 77 -0.24 -4.14 1.55
CA ASN A 77 -0.07 -4.78 2.85
C ASN A 77 1.33 -4.48 3.43
N SER A 78 1.48 -4.72 4.72
CA SER A 78 2.71 -4.45 5.47
C SER A 78 3.60 -5.68 5.68
N VAL A 79 3.38 -6.80 4.99
CA VAL A 79 4.03 -8.08 5.32
C VAL A 79 5.56 -8.02 5.25
N ASP A 80 6.10 -7.30 4.26
CA ASP A 80 7.54 -7.18 4.02
C ASP A 80 8.17 -5.97 4.75
N ARG A 81 7.40 -5.32 5.63
CA ARG A 81 7.86 -4.16 6.39
C ARG A 81 8.64 -4.60 7.63
N LYS A 82 9.60 -3.77 8.03
CA LYS A 82 10.32 -3.92 9.33
C LYS A 82 9.36 -3.91 10.53
N HIS A 83 8.28 -3.12 10.44
CA HIS A 83 7.24 -3.02 11.45
C HIS A 83 5.88 -3.34 10.81
N PRO A 84 5.53 -4.63 10.63
CA PRO A 84 4.32 -5.03 9.91
C PRO A 84 3.03 -4.67 10.69
N ASP A 85 3.12 -4.40 11.98
CA ASP A 85 2.02 -3.91 12.82
C ASP A 85 1.68 -2.42 12.63
N ILE A 86 2.61 -1.64 12.07
CA ILE A 86 2.45 -0.20 11.81
C ILE A 86 2.06 0.00 10.35
N PHE A 87 0.80 0.37 10.13
CA PHE A 87 0.23 0.55 8.80
C PHE A 87 -0.88 1.62 8.86
N GLU A 88 -0.53 2.81 8.41
CA GLU A 88 -1.37 4.01 8.32
C GLU A 88 -1.39 4.45 6.84
N PRO A 89 -2.11 3.69 5.98
CA PRO A 89 -1.93 3.80 4.55
C PRO A 89 -2.45 5.12 3.99
N GLN A 90 -1.73 5.63 2.99
CA GLN A 90 -2.18 6.72 2.13
C GLN A 90 -1.83 6.40 0.69
N ILE A 91 -2.63 6.89 -0.24
CA ILE A 91 -2.30 6.84 -1.67
C ILE A 91 -1.84 8.20 -2.15
N ILE A 92 -0.83 8.19 -3.02
CA ILE A 92 -0.41 9.33 -3.81
C ILE A 92 -0.94 9.10 -5.22
N VAL A 93 -1.70 10.08 -5.73
CA VAL A 93 -2.22 10.08 -7.09
C VAL A 93 -1.39 11.07 -7.91
N LEU A 94 -0.72 10.59 -8.94
CA LEU A 94 -0.01 11.39 -9.93
C LEU A 94 -0.75 11.35 -11.27
N HIS A 95 -1.13 12.50 -11.80
CA HIS A 95 -1.88 12.59 -13.06
C HIS A 95 -1.38 13.72 -13.94
N LYS A 96 -1.76 13.68 -15.22
CA LYS A 96 -1.39 14.68 -16.24
C LYS A 96 -2.56 15.57 -16.70
N CYS A 97 -3.74 15.45 -16.08
CA CYS A 97 -4.88 16.35 -16.35
C CYS A 97 -4.46 17.83 -16.25
N ASP A 98 -4.71 18.59 -17.31
CA ASP A 98 -4.36 20.02 -17.48
C ASP A 98 -2.86 20.34 -17.23
N VAL A 99 -1.97 19.35 -17.39
CA VAL A 99 -0.52 19.58 -17.37
C VAL A 99 -0.06 20.04 -18.76
N THR A 100 0.37 21.30 -18.85
CA THR A 100 0.83 21.93 -20.10
C THR A 100 2.32 21.76 -20.37
N SER A 101 3.08 21.26 -19.40
CA SER A 101 4.52 21.04 -19.53
C SER A 101 4.82 19.98 -20.59
N LYS A 102 5.67 20.33 -21.57
CA LYS A 102 6.19 19.38 -22.58
C LYS A 102 7.26 18.44 -22.04
N LYS A 103 7.70 18.61 -20.79
CA LYS A 103 8.69 17.73 -20.18
C LYS A 103 8.06 16.37 -19.93
N GLU A 104 8.72 15.31 -20.39
CA GLU A 104 8.38 13.97 -19.97
C GLU A 104 8.41 13.88 -18.44
N ASN A 105 7.53 13.05 -17.88
CA ASN A 105 7.41 12.82 -16.44
C ASN A 105 7.02 14.02 -15.56
N TYR A 106 6.38 15.05 -16.11
CA TYR A 106 5.75 16.10 -15.30
C TYR A 106 4.31 15.71 -14.89
N TYR A 107 3.99 15.82 -13.61
CA TYR A 107 2.70 15.42 -13.04
C TYR A 107 2.17 16.45 -12.04
N ARG A 108 0.86 16.41 -11.82
CA ARG A 108 0.20 16.93 -10.62
C ARG A 108 0.08 15.81 -9.60
N LYS A 109 0.32 16.09 -8.33
CA LYS A 109 0.37 15.12 -7.23
C LYS A 109 -0.48 15.59 -6.07
N PHE A 110 -1.40 14.74 -5.62
CA PHE A 110 -2.11 14.90 -4.35
C PHE A 110 -2.14 13.60 -3.56
N ILE A 111 -2.51 13.72 -2.29
CA ILE A 111 -2.52 12.61 -1.32
C ILE A 111 -3.94 12.36 -0.86
N VAL A 112 -4.34 11.09 -0.78
CA VAL A 112 -5.59 10.65 -0.16
C VAL A 112 -5.23 9.72 1.00
N LYS A 113 -5.65 10.12 2.21
CA LYS A 113 -5.52 9.28 3.41
C LYS A 113 -6.57 8.17 3.38
N ILE A 114 -6.17 6.95 3.73
CA ILE A 114 -7.08 5.81 3.80
C ILE A 114 -7.53 5.65 5.25
N PRO A 115 -8.84 5.58 5.55
CA PRO A 115 -9.31 5.42 6.92
C PRO A 115 -8.88 4.08 7.52
N GLU A 116 -8.42 4.12 8.77
CA GLU A 116 -7.98 2.92 9.50
C GLU A 116 -9.09 1.87 9.64
N THR A 117 -10.36 2.28 9.58
CA THR A 117 -11.52 1.38 9.64
C THR A 117 -11.64 0.42 8.45
N PHE A 118 -10.88 0.64 7.38
CA PHE A 118 -10.75 -0.26 6.23
C PHE A 118 -9.47 -1.11 6.28
N VAL A 119 -8.58 -0.85 7.23
CA VAL A 119 -7.38 -1.65 7.45
C VAL A 119 -7.73 -2.86 8.30
N ASN A 120 -7.35 -4.05 7.85
CA ASN A 120 -7.53 -5.30 8.59
C ASN A 120 -6.19 -6.01 8.81
N HIS A 121 -6.15 -6.94 9.76
CA HIS A 121 -5.03 -7.85 9.91
C HIS A 121 -4.97 -8.85 8.75
N GLY A 122 -3.75 -9.21 8.34
CA GLY A 122 -3.51 -10.20 7.28
C GLY A 122 -2.75 -9.63 6.09
N ARG A 123 -2.85 -10.32 4.95
CA ARG A 123 -2.09 -10.02 3.72
C ARG A 123 -2.93 -9.37 2.61
N MET A 124 -4.25 -9.39 2.74
CA MET A 124 -5.19 -8.83 1.76
C MET A 124 -6.23 -7.98 2.47
N GLY A 125 -6.69 -6.93 1.80
CA GLY A 125 -7.82 -6.15 2.27
C GLY A 125 -9.11 -6.95 2.15
N LEU A 126 -9.92 -6.96 3.20
CA LEU A 126 -11.18 -7.70 3.23
C LEU A 126 -12.35 -6.89 2.68
N ARG A 127 -12.27 -5.56 2.79
CA ARG A 127 -13.26 -4.63 2.24
C ARG A 127 -12.53 -3.53 1.50
N PRO A 128 -12.74 -3.40 0.17
CA PRO A 128 -12.23 -2.27 -0.58
C PRO A 128 -12.75 -0.95 -0.01
N TYR A 129 -11.83 -0.03 0.27
CA TYR A 129 -12.17 1.38 0.45
C TYR A 129 -12.37 1.99 -0.93
N ASP A 130 -13.63 2.28 -1.26
CA ASP A 130 -14.02 2.97 -2.48
C ASP A 130 -13.93 4.49 -2.25
N ILE A 131 -12.94 5.14 -2.87
CA ILE A 131 -12.81 6.60 -2.78
C ILE A 131 -13.77 7.35 -3.70
N GLY A 132 -14.59 6.62 -4.46
CA GLY A 132 -15.54 7.16 -5.42
C GLY A 132 -14.88 7.66 -6.71
N THR A 133 -15.58 8.56 -7.38
CA THR A 133 -15.09 9.23 -8.59
C THR A 133 -14.52 10.59 -8.22
N LEU A 134 -13.24 10.79 -8.49
CA LEU A 134 -12.51 12.03 -8.26
C LEU A 134 -12.27 12.76 -9.58
N ASN A 135 -12.78 13.98 -9.70
CA ASN A 135 -12.47 14.83 -10.84
C ASN A 135 -11.19 15.62 -10.55
N VAL A 136 -10.07 15.17 -11.11
CA VAL A 136 -8.73 15.75 -10.88
C VAL A 136 -8.43 16.97 -11.73
N GLN A 137 -9.43 17.50 -12.46
CA GLN A 137 -9.34 18.85 -13.02
C GLN A 137 -9.31 19.90 -11.89
N LEU A 138 -10.06 19.69 -10.81
CA LEU A 138 -9.98 20.55 -9.62
C LEU A 138 -8.60 20.40 -8.94
N LYS A 139 -8.17 21.46 -8.24
CA LYS A 139 -6.94 21.45 -7.46
C LYS A 139 -7.22 20.95 -6.04
N TYR A 140 -6.60 19.85 -5.64
CA TYR A 140 -6.75 19.29 -4.30
C TYR A 140 -5.89 20.04 -3.26
N PRO A 141 -6.23 19.95 -1.96
CA PRO A 141 -5.41 20.53 -0.91
C PRO A 141 -3.97 20.01 -0.93
N ASN A 142 -3.00 20.93 -0.77
CA ASN A 142 -1.56 20.62 -0.79
C ASN A 142 -1.07 19.95 -2.08
N GLU A 143 -1.81 20.07 -3.18
CA GLU A 143 -1.41 19.51 -4.46
C GLU A 143 -0.15 20.20 -5.00
N GLN A 144 0.82 19.38 -5.42
CA GLN A 144 2.09 19.81 -5.98
C GLN A 144 2.15 19.49 -7.47
N GLN A 145 3.05 20.16 -8.18
CA GLN A 145 3.35 19.88 -9.58
C GLN A 145 4.86 19.84 -9.79
N GLY A 146 5.34 18.90 -10.59
CA GLY A 146 6.77 18.67 -10.72
C GLY A 146 7.10 17.44 -11.54
N LYS A 147 8.39 17.14 -11.68
CA LYS A 147 8.79 15.83 -12.20
C LYS A 147 8.53 14.76 -11.14
N GLU A 148 8.19 13.55 -11.56
CA GLU A 148 7.90 12.46 -10.62
C GLU A 148 9.03 12.19 -9.61
N GLU A 149 10.29 12.32 -10.02
CA GLU A 149 11.44 12.14 -9.13
C GLU A 149 11.56 13.23 -8.05
N ASP A 150 11.02 14.42 -8.32
CA ASP A 150 11.06 15.60 -7.44
C ASP A 150 9.85 15.65 -6.49
N LEU A 151 8.86 14.76 -6.70
CA LEU A 151 7.55 14.75 -6.04
C LEU A 151 7.43 13.69 -4.94
#